data_AF-A0A3M6RHX1-F1
#
_entry.id   AF-A0A3M6RHX1-F1
#
_cell.length_a   1.000
_cell.length_b   1.000
_cell.length_c   1.000
_cell.angle_alpha   90.00
_cell.angle_beta   90.00
_cell.angle_gamma   90.00
#
_symmetry.space_group_name_H-M   'P 1'
#
loop_
_entity.id
_entity.type
_entity.pdbx_description
1 polymer ?
#
loop_
_entity_poly.entity_id
_entity_poly.type
_entity_poly.pdbx_seq_one_letter_code
_entity_poly.pdbx_strand_id
1 'polypeptide(L)'
;MTDQPRSLPRLAPSRVHHAPARARLLPRLLGLAACWLGAAALLLPPSAQAQGLRMPGASGSGLQMGGMAGSASAGRQGGPAPFANDLRDAASNAVASSAGQASGGQRQADFIVALVNSEPITHVELQNRMQRARAVLAQQGQSPSESALRQEVLNLLIAERLQLQEAKQSKLQVDDYTLDQAEQNVAEQNGVSLAAMHQELAAAGIDRAQFRNQLRNQIMLMRVREHAVEARVRVSDQELDRYLRERPIDAGQQLPDAINLGHVLVIVPEKATPAQQAQYKQRIEQAASQLAQGRDFAEVAREFSDAGEASRGGELGLRPVTQYPELFLQATAGRAIGEVAGPIRSGAGYHLLKVLERQAGGAGMVMQNHARHILIKPAPGRSAQSAGQMLQEIRQRVVQGGEDFAVLAREYSEDGSAAQGGDLGWAGPGMFVPEFQAVLDELQPGEVSQPVVSRFGLHLIQLLDRRQRKVSQSELREMVRGQVREQKVQEAFVKWIDGLRARAFIEMRDEPVRD
;
A
#
# COMPACT_ATOMS: atom_id res chain seq x y z
N MET A 1 -14.73 82.25 31.60
CA MET A 1 -13.70 83.29 31.41
C MET A 1 -12.44 82.52 31.00
N THR A 2 -12.21 82.37 29.69
CA THR A 2 -11.28 83.20 28.88
C THR A 2 -9.81 82.82 29.19
N ASP A 3 -8.94 82.53 28.22
CA ASP A 3 -8.94 82.99 26.82
C ASP A 3 -8.36 81.98 25.79
N GLN A 4 -8.52 82.31 24.50
CA GLN A 4 -8.02 81.62 23.31
C GLN A 4 -6.62 82.19 22.89
N PRO A 5 -6.00 81.95 21.68
CA PRO A 5 -6.48 81.48 20.36
C PRO A 5 -5.55 80.37 19.74
N ARG A 6 -5.39 80.08 18.42
CA ARG A 6 -5.93 80.55 17.11
C ARG A 6 -5.67 79.50 15.99
N SER A 7 -6.56 79.41 14.99
CA SER A 7 -6.34 79.09 13.53
C SER A 7 -5.57 77.82 13.07
N LEU A 8 -5.81 77.16 11.92
CA LEU A 8 -6.79 77.13 10.78
C LEU A 8 -6.39 75.88 9.91
N PRO A 9 -7.02 75.53 8.76
CA PRO A 9 -8.43 75.32 8.42
C PRO A 9 -8.76 73.85 7.99
N ARG A 10 -10.03 73.52 7.72
CA ARG A 10 -10.45 72.25 7.08
C ARG A 10 -10.58 72.39 5.55
N LEU A 11 -10.27 71.31 4.83
CA LEU A 11 -10.77 71.01 3.49
C LEU A 11 -11.28 69.55 3.43
N ALA A 12 -12.45 69.36 2.85
CA ALA A 12 -12.95 68.07 2.35
C ALA A 12 -12.84 68.09 0.81
N PRO A 13 -13.02 66.98 0.04
CA PRO A 13 -14.37 66.41 -0.16
C PRO A 13 -14.46 64.92 -0.62
N SER A 14 -15.70 64.54 -0.98
CA SER A 14 -16.08 63.59 -2.05
C SER A 14 -16.22 62.08 -1.75
N ARG A 15 -17.48 61.62 -1.82
CA ARG A 15 -17.88 60.24 -2.15
C ARG A 15 -17.87 60.04 -3.67
N VAL A 16 -17.46 58.86 -4.17
CA VAL A 16 -17.87 58.31 -5.48
C VAL A 16 -18.08 56.80 -5.34
N HIS A 17 -19.07 56.25 -6.05
CA HIS A 17 -19.37 54.82 -6.11
C HIS A 17 -18.31 54.02 -6.88
N HIS A 18 -18.00 52.81 -6.42
CA HIS A 18 -17.42 51.76 -7.25
C HIS A 18 -18.21 50.44 -7.14
N ALA A 19 -18.37 49.79 -8.31
CA ALA A 19 -19.07 48.53 -8.50
C ALA A 19 -18.23 47.34 -7.98
N PRO A 20 -18.84 46.18 -7.67
CA PRO A 20 -18.10 45.01 -7.23
C PRO A 20 -17.19 44.47 -8.35
N ALA A 21 -15.88 44.49 -8.09
CA ALA A 21 -14.89 43.93 -8.99
C ALA A 21 -15.02 42.40 -9.08
N ARG A 22 -15.05 41.86 -10.30
CA ARG A 22 -15.02 40.41 -10.55
C ARG A 22 -13.74 39.81 -9.99
N ALA A 23 -13.86 38.91 -9.00
CA ALA A 23 -12.73 38.17 -8.47
C ALA A 23 -12.11 37.27 -9.57
N ARG A 24 -10.82 37.44 -9.84
CA ARG A 24 -10.05 36.58 -10.75
C ARG A 24 -9.72 35.26 -10.06
N LEU A 25 -10.53 34.23 -10.32
CA LEU A 25 -10.28 32.85 -9.89
C LEU A 25 -9.40 32.10 -10.91
N LEU A 26 -8.09 32.43 -10.94
CA LEU A 26 -7.02 31.68 -11.59
C LEU A 26 -5.68 32.29 -11.11
N PRO A 27 -4.68 31.52 -10.64
CA PRO A 27 -4.42 30.11 -10.97
C PRO A 27 -4.35 29.16 -9.75
N ARG A 28 -5.12 28.07 -9.78
CA ARG A 28 -4.93 26.89 -8.91
C ARG A 28 -5.28 25.55 -9.58
N LEU A 29 -5.50 25.56 -10.90
CA LEU A 29 -6.14 24.49 -11.68
C LEU A 29 -5.19 23.74 -12.63
N LEU A 30 -3.93 23.56 -12.24
CA LEU A 30 -2.94 22.75 -12.99
C LEU A 30 -2.21 21.72 -12.10
N GLY A 31 -2.67 21.51 -10.86
CA GLY A 31 -1.99 20.67 -9.86
C GLY A 31 -2.68 19.36 -9.49
N LEU A 32 -3.87 19.06 -10.02
CA LEU A 32 -4.70 17.91 -9.61
C LEU A 32 -4.55 16.68 -10.54
N ALA A 33 -3.32 16.41 -10.99
CA ALA A 33 -2.97 15.21 -11.77
C ALA A 33 -1.66 14.56 -11.27
N ALA A 34 -1.29 14.81 -10.02
CA ALA A 34 -0.01 14.40 -9.44
C ALA A 34 -0.15 13.89 -7.99
N CYS A 35 -0.88 12.80 -7.80
CA CYS A 35 -0.82 12.01 -6.56
C CYS A 35 -1.29 10.57 -6.78
N TRP A 36 -0.47 9.62 -6.33
CA TRP A 36 -0.71 8.17 -6.21
C TRP A 36 -0.85 7.35 -7.52
N LEU A 37 0.03 6.35 -7.67
CA LEU A 37 -0.32 4.93 -7.83
C LEU A 37 0.95 4.08 -7.72
N GLY A 38 0.87 2.95 -7.01
CA GLY A 38 2.03 2.11 -6.67
C GLY A 38 2.05 0.78 -7.39
N ALA A 39 3.26 0.33 -7.75
CA ALA A 39 3.68 -1.07 -7.91
C ALA A 39 2.87 -2.02 -8.82
N ALA A 40 3.37 -2.26 -10.03
CA ALA A 40 3.34 -3.60 -10.66
C ALA A 40 4.44 -3.77 -11.73
N ALA A 41 5.43 -4.63 -11.47
CA ALA A 41 6.16 -5.46 -12.45
C ALA A 41 7.42 -6.10 -11.84
N LEU A 42 7.39 -7.42 -11.58
CA LEU A 42 8.60 -8.25 -11.42
C LEU A 42 8.25 -9.72 -11.68
N LEU A 43 8.40 -10.17 -12.93
CA LEU A 43 8.44 -11.59 -13.30
C LEU A 43 9.23 -11.78 -14.61
N LEU A 44 10.51 -12.18 -14.48
CA LEU A 44 11.26 -12.87 -15.53
C LEU A 44 12.16 -13.92 -14.85
N PRO A 45 12.17 -15.19 -15.32
CA PRO A 45 13.03 -16.23 -14.75
C PRO A 45 14.45 -16.18 -15.36
N PRO A 46 15.51 -16.48 -14.57
CA PRO A 46 16.86 -16.60 -15.11
C PRO A 46 17.11 -18.00 -15.70
N SER A 47 17.14 -18.13 -17.02
CA SER A 47 17.56 -19.35 -17.70
C SER A 47 18.94 -19.20 -18.35
N ALA A 48 19.93 -19.81 -17.68
CA ALA A 48 21.19 -20.38 -18.17
C ALA A 48 21.72 -20.02 -19.57
N GLN A 49 22.99 -19.62 -19.61
CA GLN A 49 23.93 -20.07 -20.66
C GLN A 49 25.23 -20.56 -20.02
N ALA A 50 25.59 -21.82 -20.30
CA ALA A 50 26.87 -22.42 -19.95
C ALA A 50 27.31 -23.38 -21.06
N GLN A 51 28.40 -23.01 -21.75
CA GLN A 51 29.22 -23.73 -22.74
C GLN A 51 30.01 -22.64 -23.49
N GLY A 52 31.35 -22.58 -23.57
CA GLY A 52 32.42 -23.43 -23.04
C GLY A 52 33.40 -23.84 -24.15
N LEU A 53 34.68 -23.43 -24.09
CA LEU A 53 35.78 -24.02 -24.88
C LEU A 53 37.21 -23.55 -24.47
N ARG A 54 38.03 -24.52 -24.06
CA ARG A 54 39.51 -24.69 -24.16
C ARG A 54 40.53 -23.56 -23.82
N MET A 55 41.36 -23.88 -22.82
CA MET A 55 42.81 -23.60 -22.62
C MET A 55 43.70 -24.12 -23.80
N PRO A 56 45.03 -23.81 -23.92
CA PRO A 56 45.99 -23.44 -22.84
C PRO A 56 47.10 -22.39 -23.15
N GLY A 57 47.83 -21.94 -22.11
CA GLY A 57 49.20 -21.40 -22.30
C GLY A 57 49.79 -20.49 -21.21
N ALA A 58 50.87 -20.97 -20.57
CA ALA A 58 52.01 -20.22 -19.98
C ALA A 58 51.83 -19.09 -18.92
N SER A 59 52.29 -19.41 -17.70
CA SER A 59 53.29 -18.66 -16.87
C SER A 59 53.44 -17.14 -16.96
N GLY A 60 53.31 -16.45 -15.80
CA GLY A 60 53.84 -15.09 -15.60
C GLY A 60 53.38 -14.41 -14.31
N SER A 61 54.27 -14.22 -13.34
CA SER A 61 53.97 -13.53 -12.06
C SER A 61 54.10 -12.01 -12.18
N GLY A 62 53.23 -11.22 -11.52
CA GLY A 62 53.52 -9.81 -11.22
C GLY A 62 52.32 -8.87 -11.09
N LEU A 63 52.04 -8.44 -9.85
CA LEU A 63 51.37 -7.20 -9.40
C LEU A 63 50.85 -6.19 -10.46
N GLN A 64 49.58 -5.75 -10.38
CA GLN A 64 49.18 -4.44 -9.79
C GLN A 64 47.65 -4.17 -9.84
N MET A 65 47.20 -3.28 -8.95
CA MET A 65 45.85 -2.74 -8.66
C MET A 65 44.84 -2.54 -9.82
N GLY A 66 43.54 -2.80 -9.56
CA GLY A 66 42.45 -2.22 -10.35
C GLY A 66 41.00 -2.68 -10.08
N GLY A 67 40.26 -1.94 -9.24
CA GLY A 67 38.83 -1.61 -9.44
C GLY A 67 37.70 -2.65 -9.18
N MET A 68 36.49 -2.09 -8.99
CA MET A 68 35.15 -2.72 -8.94
C MET A 68 34.87 -3.67 -7.75
N ALA A 69 34.07 -3.26 -6.76
CA ALA A 69 32.60 -3.13 -6.75
C ALA A 69 31.88 -4.46 -6.45
N GLY A 70 31.30 -4.55 -5.24
CA GLY A 70 30.53 -5.70 -4.75
C GLY A 70 29.42 -5.23 -3.80
N SER A 71 28.23 -5.00 -4.34
CA SER A 71 27.06 -4.47 -3.65
C SER A 71 26.19 -5.58 -3.04
N ALA A 72 25.77 -5.39 -1.78
CA ALA A 72 24.76 -6.24 -1.13
C ALA A 72 23.88 -5.44 -0.16
N SER A 73 22.99 -4.61 -0.71
CA SER A 73 21.99 -3.86 0.07
C SER A 73 20.71 -4.70 0.27
N ALA A 74 20.62 -5.38 1.40
CA ALA A 74 19.42 -6.12 1.82
C ALA A 74 18.30 -5.17 2.30
N GLY A 75 17.68 -4.46 1.35
CA GLY A 75 16.48 -3.65 1.60
C GLY A 75 15.22 -4.53 1.64
N ARG A 76 14.43 -4.40 2.70
CA ARG A 76 13.15 -5.09 2.89
C ARG A 76 12.18 -4.80 1.73
N GLN A 77 11.83 -5.82 0.95
CA GLN A 77 10.67 -5.81 0.07
C GLN A 77 9.62 -6.79 0.58
N GLY A 78 8.68 -6.30 1.39
CA GLY A 78 7.36 -6.89 1.46
C GLY A 78 6.61 -6.47 0.19
N GLY A 79 6.79 -7.20 -0.90
CA GLY A 79 6.17 -6.86 -2.18
C GLY A 79 4.65 -6.96 -2.09
N PRO A 80 3.88 -5.93 -2.50
CA PRO A 80 2.47 -6.13 -2.80
C PRO A 80 2.35 -7.14 -3.96
N ALA A 81 1.28 -7.94 -3.94
CA ALA A 81 1.02 -8.89 -5.02
C ALA A 81 0.94 -8.15 -6.37
N PRO A 82 1.59 -8.65 -7.44
CA PRO A 82 1.38 -8.07 -8.76
C PRO A 82 -0.09 -8.25 -9.13
N PHE A 83 -0.67 -7.21 -9.73
CA PHE A 83 -2.07 -7.13 -10.16
C PHE A 83 -3.12 -6.91 -9.04
N ALA A 84 -2.76 -6.21 -7.97
CA ALA A 84 -3.72 -5.31 -7.34
C ALA A 84 -4.07 -4.17 -8.33
N ASN A 85 -4.95 -4.46 -9.29
CA ASN A 85 -5.64 -3.47 -10.09
C ASN A 85 -6.54 -2.70 -9.11
N ASP A 86 -6.04 -1.61 -8.53
CA ASP A 86 -6.87 -0.73 -7.71
C ASP A 86 -8.01 -0.21 -8.59
N LEU A 87 -9.18 0.03 -8.00
CA LEU A 87 -10.31 0.64 -8.73
C LEU A 87 -9.95 2.06 -9.22
N ARG A 88 -8.92 2.67 -8.62
CA ARG A 88 -8.22 3.88 -9.10
C ARG A 88 -7.57 3.69 -10.48
N ASP A 89 -7.00 2.53 -10.77
CA ASP A 89 -6.48 2.23 -12.11
C ASP A 89 -7.60 2.19 -13.14
N ALA A 90 -8.84 1.79 -12.81
CA ALA A 90 -9.95 1.92 -13.75
C ALA A 90 -10.23 3.38 -14.08
N ALA A 91 -10.26 4.27 -13.08
CA ALA A 91 -10.42 5.71 -13.31
C ALA A 91 -9.29 6.27 -14.20
N SER A 92 -8.03 5.93 -13.91
CA SER A 92 -6.87 6.35 -14.72
C SER A 92 -6.80 5.72 -16.12
N ASN A 93 -7.25 4.46 -16.26
CA ASN A 93 -7.41 3.79 -17.54
C ASN A 93 -8.51 4.48 -18.37
N ALA A 94 -9.55 5.02 -17.72
CA ALA A 94 -10.61 5.76 -18.36
C ALA A 94 -10.08 7.07 -18.97
N VAL A 95 -9.35 7.89 -18.19
CA VAL A 95 -8.72 9.16 -18.63
C VAL A 95 -7.87 8.96 -19.89
N ALA A 96 -7.09 7.88 -19.91
CA ALA A 96 -6.20 7.61 -21.03
C ALA A 96 -6.95 7.07 -22.26
N SER A 97 -8.06 6.35 -22.10
CA SER A 97 -8.89 5.90 -23.22
C SER A 97 -9.65 7.04 -23.91
N SER A 98 -10.03 8.11 -23.20
CA SER A 98 -10.73 9.28 -23.75
C SER A 98 -9.80 10.28 -24.46
N ALA A 99 -8.53 10.37 -24.05
CA ALA A 99 -7.54 11.28 -24.65
C ALA A 99 -7.32 11.08 -26.16
N GLY A 100 -7.71 9.93 -26.72
CA GLY A 100 -7.61 9.59 -28.14
C GLY A 100 -8.61 10.26 -29.09
N GLN A 101 -9.57 11.08 -28.63
CA GLN A 101 -10.59 11.71 -29.51
C GLN A 101 -10.55 13.24 -29.63
N ALA A 102 -9.62 13.94 -28.96
CA ALA A 102 -9.62 15.40 -28.91
C ALA A 102 -8.29 16.06 -29.36
N SER A 103 -7.76 15.67 -30.52
CA SER A 103 -6.75 16.49 -31.22
C SER A 103 -7.01 16.53 -32.74
N GLY A 104 -7.07 17.75 -33.29
CA GLY A 104 -7.47 18.02 -34.69
C GLY A 104 -6.39 17.76 -35.73
N GLY A 105 -5.54 16.75 -35.54
CA GLY A 105 -4.69 16.21 -36.61
C GLY A 105 -5.47 15.26 -37.52
N GLN A 106 -4.95 14.96 -38.71
CA GLN A 106 -5.53 13.94 -39.59
C GLN A 106 -5.83 12.66 -38.80
N ARG A 107 -7.09 12.20 -38.81
CA ARG A 107 -7.46 10.90 -38.24
C ARG A 107 -6.83 9.79 -39.08
N GLN A 108 -5.61 9.40 -38.72
CA GLN A 108 -5.09 8.08 -39.09
C GLN A 108 -6.07 7.07 -38.50
N ALA A 109 -6.60 6.17 -39.34
CA ALA A 109 -7.54 5.16 -38.88
C ALA A 109 -6.86 4.29 -37.82
N ASP A 110 -7.49 4.12 -36.65
CA ASP A 110 -6.98 3.21 -35.62
C ASP A 110 -6.95 1.79 -36.21
N PHE A 111 -5.86 1.08 -35.97
CA PHE A 111 -5.58 -0.22 -36.57
C PHE A 111 -5.38 -1.28 -35.51
N ILE A 112 -5.63 -2.53 -35.90
CA ILE A 112 -5.48 -3.69 -35.02
C ILE A 112 -3.99 -4.05 -34.97
N VAL A 113 -3.41 -4.10 -33.77
CA VAL A 113 -2.00 -4.51 -33.54
C VAL A 113 -1.89 -6.00 -33.20
N ALA A 114 -2.96 -6.59 -32.65
CA ALA A 114 -3.09 -8.03 -32.47
C ALA A 114 -4.58 -8.42 -32.44
N LEU A 115 -4.92 -9.60 -32.96
CA LEU A 115 -6.25 -10.20 -32.84
C LEU A 115 -6.17 -11.41 -31.89
N VAL A 116 -6.96 -11.39 -30.82
CA VAL A 116 -6.98 -12.45 -29.79
C VAL A 116 -8.31 -13.20 -29.87
N ASN A 117 -8.28 -14.37 -30.49
CA ASN A 117 -9.42 -15.15 -30.97
C ASN A 117 -10.30 -14.34 -31.93
N SER A 118 -11.27 -13.59 -31.41
CA SER A 118 -12.15 -12.69 -32.19
C SER A 118 -12.22 -11.28 -31.62
N GLU A 119 -11.41 -10.95 -30.60
CA GLU A 119 -11.38 -9.65 -29.95
C GLU A 119 -10.07 -8.91 -30.30
N PRO A 120 -10.12 -7.77 -31.02
CA PRO A 120 -8.92 -7.05 -31.45
C PRO A 120 -8.34 -6.14 -30.36
N ILE A 121 -7.02 -6.08 -30.27
CA ILE A 121 -6.26 -5.06 -29.53
C ILE A 121 -5.88 -3.98 -30.54
N THR A 122 -6.18 -2.71 -30.25
CA THR A 122 -5.92 -1.60 -31.19
C THR A 122 -4.65 -0.82 -30.86
N HIS A 123 -4.17 -0.04 -31.82
CA HIS A 123 -3.01 0.82 -31.63
C HIS A 123 -3.25 1.85 -30.53
N VAL A 124 -4.44 2.48 -30.51
CA VAL A 124 -4.83 3.44 -29.46
C VAL A 124 -4.81 2.79 -28.07
N GLU A 125 -5.36 1.58 -27.92
CA GLU A 125 -5.33 0.82 -26.66
C GLU A 125 -3.90 0.57 -26.16
N LEU A 126 -3.02 0.13 -27.07
CA LEU A 126 -1.60 -0.12 -26.80
C LEU A 126 -0.86 1.16 -26.39
N GLN A 127 -0.98 2.24 -27.16
CA GLN A 127 -0.30 3.52 -26.86
C GLN A 127 -0.74 4.11 -25.53
N ASN A 128 -2.04 4.11 -25.25
CA ASN A 128 -2.57 4.62 -23.99
C ASN A 128 -1.97 3.83 -22.80
N ARG A 129 -1.91 2.50 -22.90
CA ARG A 129 -1.33 1.63 -21.85
C ARG A 129 0.20 1.84 -21.74
N MET A 130 0.91 2.02 -22.85
CA MET A 130 2.34 2.37 -22.86
C MET A 130 2.63 3.72 -22.19
N GLN A 131 1.82 4.75 -22.42
CA GLN A 131 2.00 6.06 -21.81
C GLN A 131 1.88 6.00 -20.28
N ARG A 132 0.90 5.24 -19.76
CA ARG A 132 0.73 5.01 -18.32
C ARG A 132 1.91 4.23 -17.73
N ALA A 133 2.32 3.14 -18.39
CA ALA A 133 3.48 2.35 -17.96
C ALA A 133 4.79 3.17 -17.95
N ARG A 134 5.00 4.03 -18.96
CA ARG A 134 6.15 4.96 -19.02
C ARG A 134 6.15 5.94 -17.86
N ALA A 135 4.99 6.49 -17.47
CA ALA A 135 4.89 7.41 -16.33
C ALA A 135 5.25 6.73 -15.00
N VAL A 136 4.77 5.49 -14.77
CA VAL A 136 5.09 4.70 -13.58
C VAL A 136 6.58 4.35 -13.50
N LEU A 137 7.18 3.92 -14.62
CA LEU A 137 8.61 3.55 -14.66
C LEU A 137 9.52 4.77 -14.48
N ALA A 138 9.16 5.92 -15.05
CA ALA A 138 9.92 7.16 -14.88
C ALA A 138 10.00 7.61 -13.40
N GLN A 139 8.93 7.41 -12.62
CA GLN A 139 8.93 7.68 -11.17
C GLN A 139 9.88 6.75 -10.39
N GLN A 140 10.16 5.56 -10.93
CA GLN A 140 11.09 4.58 -10.36
C GLN A 140 12.53 4.76 -10.88
N GLY A 141 12.80 5.81 -11.66
CA GLY A 141 14.11 6.03 -12.30
C GLY A 141 14.41 5.05 -13.44
N GLN A 142 13.41 4.31 -13.93
CA GLN A 142 13.55 3.34 -15.01
C GLN A 142 13.07 3.94 -16.35
N SER A 143 13.82 3.68 -17.41
CA SER A 143 13.49 4.12 -18.77
C SER A 143 13.82 2.99 -19.77
N PRO A 144 12.93 2.00 -19.95
CA PRO A 144 13.13 0.95 -20.95
C PRO A 144 13.11 1.53 -22.38
N SER A 145 13.66 0.79 -23.34
CA SER A 145 13.49 1.12 -24.74
C SER A 145 12.01 1.07 -25.15
N GLU A 146 11.63 1.86 -26.14
CA GLU A 146 10.25 1.91 -26.64
C GLU A 146 9.79 0.56 -27.20
N SER A 147 10.68 -0.20 -27.84
CA SER A 147 10.39 -1.56 -28.33
C SER A 147 10.12 -2.54 -27.19
N ALA A 148 10.94 -2.54 -26.13
CA ALA A 148 10.74 -3.41 -24.97
C ALA A 148 9.44 -3.07 -24.23
N LEU A 149 9.17 -1.77 -24.03
CA LEU A 149 7.92 -1.30 -23.42
C LEU A 149 6.70 -1.70 -24.26
N ARG A 150 6.76 -1.54 -25.59
CA ARG A 150 5.67 -1.92 -26.51
C ARG A 150 5.39 -3.42 -26.44
N GLN A 151 6.43 -4.25 -26.45
CA GLN A 151 6.28 -5.71 -26.40
C GLN A 151 5.68 -6.17 -25.07
N GLU A 152 6.16 -5.63 -23.94
CA GLU A 152 5.66 -5.99 -22.61
C GLU A 152 4.21 -5.56 -22.41
N VAL A 153 3.86 -4.35 -22.84
CA VAL A 153 2.48 -3.86 -22.75
C VAL A 153 1.53 -4.66 -23.65
N LEU A 154 1.95 -5.03 -24.87
CA LEU A 154 1.14 -5.84 -25.77
C LEU A 154 0.95 -7.26 -25.22
N ASN A 155 1.98 -7.87 -24.67
CA ASN A 155 1.90 -9.15 -23.94
C ASN A 155 0.86 -9.08 -22.80
N LEU A 156 0.86 -7.99 -22.05
CA LEU A 156 -0.08 -7.76 -20.94
C LEU A 156 -1.52 -7.59 -21.44
N LEU A 157 -1.76 -6.82 -22.50
CA LEU A 157 -3.09 -6.66 -23.10
C LEU A 157 -3.63 -7.98 -23.66
N ILE A 158 -2.78 -8.81 -24.29
CA ILE A 158 -3.15 -10.17 -24.74
C ILE A 158 -3.57 -11.03 -23.55
N ALA A 159 -2.78 -11.04 -22.47
CA ALA A 159 -3.09 -11.82 -21.27
C ALA A 159 -4.38 -11.32 -20.58
N GLU A 160 -4.61 -10.01 -20.52
CA GLU A 160 -5.84 -9.41 -20.00
C GLU A 160 -7.07 -9.85 -20.81
N ARG A 161 -6.97 -9.80 -22.15
CA ARG A 161 -8.06 -10.19 -23.04
C ARG A 161 -8.44 -11.67 -22.89
N LEU A 162 -7.46 -12.55 -22.80
CA LEU A 162 -7.67 -13.99 -22.58
C LEU A 162 -8.35 -14.29 -21.24
N GLN A 163 -7.97 -13.60 -20.17
CA GLN A 163 -8.60 -13.76 -18.86
C GLN A 163 -10.06 -13.31 -18.87
N LEU A 164 -10.38 -12.18 -19.53
CA LEU A 164 -11.76 -11.72 -19.71
C LEU A 164 -12.60 -12.69 -20.55
N GLN A 165 -12.02 -13.34 -21.56
CA GLN A 165 -12.70 -14.40 -22.33
C GLN A 165 -12.96 -15.65 -21.47
N GLU A 166 -11.98 -16.12 -20.69
CA GLU A 166 -12.15 -17.24 -19.75
C GLU A 166 -13.21 -16.92 -18.68
N ALA A 167 -13.29 -15.67 -18.21
CA ALA A 167 -14.32 -15.22 -17.28
C ALA A 167 -15.73 -15.30 -17.88
N LYS A 168 -15.90 -14.85 -19.14
CA LYS A 168 -17.15 -14.99 -19.91
C LYS A 168 -17.53 -16.46 -20.12
N GLN A 169 -16.57 -17.30 -20.50
CA GLN A 169 -16.77 -18.75 -20.71
C GLN A 169 -17.16 -19.48 -19.42
N SER A 170 -16.54 -19.10 -18.30
CA SER A 170 -16.90 -19.55 -16.94
C SER A 170 -18.25 -19.00 -16.44
N LYS A 171 -18.97 -18.21 -17.25
CA LYS A 171 -20.24 -17.55 -16.91
C LYS A 171 -20.17 -16.67 -15.66
N LEU A 172 -18.98 -16.17 -15.33
CA LEU A 172 -18.82 -15.15 -14.28
C LEU A 172 -19.48 -13.85 -14.76
N GLN A 173 -20.11 -13.15 -13.82
CA GLN A 173 -20.81 -11.89 -14.07
C GLN A 173 -20.49 -10.89 -12.96
N VAL A 174 -20.77 -9.62 -13.23
CA VAL A 174 -20.76 -8.54 -12.23
C VAL A 174 -22.08 -7.78 -12.40
N ASP A 175 -22.92 -7.89 -11.39
CA ASP A 175 -24.17 -7.15 -11.24
C ASP A 175 -23.92 -5.64 -11.05
N ASP A 176 -24.93 -4.82 -11.38
CA ASP A 176 -24.80 -3.37 -11.32
C ASP A 176 -24.64 -2.83 -9.89
N TYR A 177 -25.13 -3.53 -8.87
CA TYR A 177 -24.92 -3.16 -7.46
C TYR A 177 -23.44 -3.30 -7.06
N THR A 178 -22.78 -4.40 -7.43
CA THR A 178 -21.33 -4.58 -7.22
C THR A 178 -20.54 -3.46 -7.91
N LEU A 179 -21.00 -2.99 -9.08
CA LEU A 179 -20.38 -1.85 -9.76
C LEU A 179 -20.63 -0.53 -9.06
N ASP A 180 -21.85 -0.25 -8.60
CA ASP A 180 -22.18 0.96 -7.86
C ASP A 180 -21.34 1.08 -6.57
N GLN A 181 -21.14 -0.03 -5.86
CA GLN A 181 -20.24 -0.07 -4.69
C GLN A 181 -18.78 0.14 -5.07
N ALA A 182 -18.32 -0.46 -6.18
CA ALA A 182 -16.97 -0.23 -6.65
C ALA A 182 -16.76 1.25 -7.07
N GLU A 183 -17.74 1.91 -7.70
CA GLU A 183 -17.68 3.35 -8.01
C GLU A 183 -17.61 4.19 -6.72
N GLN A 184 -18.43 3.86 -5.72
CA GLN A 184 -18.44 4.54 -4.42
C GLN A 184 -17.10 4.39 -3.68
N ASN A 185 -16.54 3.18 -3.65
CA ASN A 185 -15.24 2.90 -3.04
C ASN A 185 -14.10 3.71 -3.72
N VAL A 186 -14.16 3.90 -5.04
CA VAL A 186 -13.19 4.76 -5.76
C VAL A 186 -13.31 6.20 -5.27
N ALA A 187 -14.53 6.73 -5.15
CA ALA A 187 -14.76 8.10 -4.72
C ALA A 187 -14.25 8.34 -3.28
N GLU A 188 -14.59 7.45 -2.36
CA GLU A 188 -14.15 7.48 -0.95
C GLU A 188 -12.62 7.38 -0.82
N GLN A 189 -11.98 6.46 -1.55
CA GLN A 189 -10.52 6.32 -1.59
C GLN A 189 -9.81 7.56 -2.13
N ASN A 190 -10.48 8.41 -2.92
CA ASN A 190 -9.94 9.67 -3.42
C ASN A 190 -10.41 10.89 -2.62
N GLY A 191 -11.17 10.70 -1.53
CA GLY A 191 -11.65 11.77 -0.67
C GLY A 191 -12.70 12.68 -1.31
N VAL A 192 -13.37 12.23 -2.37
CA VAL A 192 -14.36 12.99 -3.14
C VAL A 192 -15.75 12.34 -3.05
N SER A 193 -16.81 13.10 -3.31
CA SER A 193 -18.14 12.52 -3.47
C SER A 193 -18.27 11.82 -4.82
N LEU A 194 -19.12 10.80 -4.93
CA LEU A 194 -19.39 10.10 -6.20
C LEU A 194 -19.78 11.06 -7.33
N ALA A 195 -20.61 12.06 -7.03
CA ALA A 195 -21.02 13.08 -7.98
C ALA A 195 -19.86 14.01 -8.42
N ALA A 196 -18.96 14.38 -7.49
CA ALA A 196 -17.77 15.16 -7.83
C ALA A 196 -16.80 14.33 -8.69
N MET A 197 -16.57 13.06 -8.34
CA MET A 197 -15.77 12.14 -9.14
C MET A 197 -16.32 12.01 -10.57
N HIS A 198 -17.62 11.84 -10.76
CA HIS A 198 -18.23 11.79 -12.09
C HIS A 198 -18.06 13.10 -12.88
N GLN A 199 -18.11 14.26 -12.22
CA GLN A 199 -17.83 15.55 -12.85
C GLN A 199 -16.36 15.71 -13.26
N GLU A 200 -15.43 15.26 -12.43
CA GLU A 200 -13.99 15.27 -12.73
C GLU A 200 -13.64 14.30 -13.87
N LEU A 201 -14.21 13.09 -13.86
CA LEU A 201 -14.06 12.12 -14.95
C LEU A 201 -14.60 12.70 -16.26
N ALA A 202 -15.80 13.30 -16.25
CA ALA A 202 -16.38 13.96 -17.42
C ALA A 202 -15.54 15.16 -17.91
N ALA A 203 -14.94 15.94 -17.00
CA ALA A 203 -14.01 17.01 -17.35
C ALA A 203 -12.70 16.49 -17.98
N ALA A 204 -12.28 15.27 -17.62
CA ALA A 204 -11.22 14.51 -18.28
C ALA A 204 -11.67 13.76 -19.55
N GLY A 205 -12.88 14.03 -20.06
CA GLY A 205 -13.44 13.48 -21.30
C GLY A 205 -13.95 12.04 -21.19
N ILE A 206 -14.11 11.51 -19.97
CA ILE A 206 -14.51 10.14 -19.70
C ILE A 206 -16.01 10.09 -19.50
N ASP A 207 -16.71 9.25 -20.28
CA ASP A 207 -18.11 8.98 -19.98
C ASP A 207 -18.25 7.93 -18.84
N ARG A 208 -19.30 8.08 -18.02
CA ARG A 208 -19.59 7.17 -16.90
C ARG A 208 -19.72 5.71 -17.36
N ALA A 209 -20.26 5.43 -18.55
CA ALA A 209 -20.36 4.07 -19.05
C ALA A 209 -18.98 3.46 -19.38
N GLN A 210 -18.02 4.27 -19.85
CA GLN A 210 -16.65 3.82 -20.10
C GLN A 210 -15.95 3.43 -18.79
N PHE A 211 -16.05 4.30 -17.77
CA PHE A 211 -15.52 4.03 -16.43
C PHE A 211 -16.15 2.76 -15.82
N ARG A 212 -17.48 2.62 -15.82
CA ARG A 212 -18.19 1.41 -15.35
C ARG A 212 -17.74 0.14 -16.08
N ASN A 213 -17.50 0.21 -17.39
CA ASN A 213 -17.03 -0.95 -18.16
C ASN A 213 -15.61 -1.39 -17.78
N GLN A 214 -14.71 -0.44 -17.51
CA GLN A 214 -13.35 -0.77 -17.04
C GLN A 214 -13.37 -1.34 -15.62
N LEU A 215 -14.21 -0.78 -14.74
CA LEU A 215 -14.45 -1.29 -13.40
C LEU A 215 -14.99 -2.73 -13.43
N ARG A 216 -15.94 -3.01 -14.33
CA ARG A 216 -16.46 -4.37 -14.60
C ARG A 216 -15.34 -5.32 -15.05
N ASN A 217 -14.47 -4.89 -15.95
CA ASN A 217 -13.33 -5.70 -16.40
C ASN A 217 -12.37 -6.01 -15.25
N GLN A 218 -12.02 -5.04 -14.40
CA GLN A 218 -11.16 -5.28 -13.23
C GLN A 218 -11.76 -6.32 -12.26
N ILE A 219 -13.04 -6.17 -11.93
CA ILE A 219 -13.74 -7.11 -11.02
C ILE A 219 -13.84 -8.50 -11.66
N MET A 220 -14.05 -8.59 -12.98
CA MET A 220 -14.03 -9.86 -13.71
C MET A 220 -12.66 -10.53 -13.69
N LEU A 221 -11.56 -9.78 -13.88
CA LEU A 221 -10.18 -10.27 -13.80
C LEU A 221 -9.87 -10.85 -12.41
N MET A 222 -10.30 -10.16 -11.35
CA MET A 222 -10.17 -10.65 -9.97
C MET A 222 -10.96 -11.96 -9.76
N ARG A 223 -12.26 -11.97 -10.11
CA ARG A 223 -13.15 -13.13 -9.94
C ARG A 223 -12.66 -14.35 -10.72
N VAL A 224 -12.15 -14.19 -11.94
CA VAL A 224 -11.65 -15.32 -12.74
C VAL A 224 -10.32 -15.87 -12.22
N ARG A 225 -9.41 -15.03 -11.72
CA ARG A 225 -8.18 -15.48 -11.05
C ARG A 225 -8.50 -16.32 -9.81
N GLU A 226 -9.38 -15.83 -8.94
CA GLU A 226 -9.82 -16.55 -7.73
C GLU A 226 -10.43 -17.92 -8.08
N HIS A 227 -11.36 -17.95 -9.04
CA HIS A 227 -12.06 -19.15 -9.47
C HIS A 227 -11.16 -20.17 -10.22
N ALA A 228 -10.35 -19.72 -11.17
CA ALA A 228 -9.57 -20.60 -12.05
C ALA A 228 -8.25 -21.08 -11.43
N VAL A 229 -7.67 -20.28 -10.51
CA VAL A 229 -6.36 -20.54 -9.91
C VAL A 229 -6.48 -20.76 -8.41
N GLU A 230 -6.90 -19.75 -7.63
CA GLU A 230 -6.72 -19.74 -6.17
C GLU A 230 -7.58 -20.77 -5.44
N ALA A 231 -8.79 -21.04 -5.93
CA ALA A 231 -9.68 -22.09 -5.42
C ALA A 231 -9.13 -23.52 -5.61
N ARG A 232 -8.17 -23.71 -6.54
CA ARG A 232 -7.57 -25.00 -6.86
C ARG A 232 -6.24 -25.24 -6.12
N VAL A 233 -5.59 -24.19 -5.61
CA VAL A 233 -4.31 -24.31 -4.91
C VAL A 233 -4.49 -24.69 -3.45
N ARG A 234 -3.92 -25.83 -3.08
CA ARG A 234 -3.84 -26.35 -1.70
C ARG A 234 -2.39 -26.65 -1.31
N VAL A 235 -2.09 -26.59 -0.02
CA VAL A 235 -0.80 -26.96 0.57
C VAL A 235 -1.05 -28.11 1.54
N SER A 236 -0.52 -29.30 1.23
CA SER A 236 -0.63 -30.46 2.13
C SER A 236 0.36 -30.35 3.29
N ASP A 237 0.11 -31.07 4.39
CA ASP A 237 1.03 -31.08 5.52
C ASP A 237 2.40 -31.67 5.14
N GLN A 238 2.44 -32.66 4.24
CA GLN A 238 3.68 -33.23 3.71
C GLN A 238 4.49 -32.21 2.86
N GLU A 239 3.80 -31.38 2.07
CA GLU A 239 4.46 -30.30 1.32
C GLU A 239 5.01 -29.23 2.27
N LEU A 240 4.26 -28.90 3.32
CA LEU A 240 4.67 -27.95 4.36
C LEU A 240 5.86 -28.47 5.18
N ASP A 241 5.87 -29.76 5.56
CA ASP A 241 6.98 -30.41 6.27
C ASP A 241 8.25 -30.46 5.43
N ARG A 242 8.12 -30.67 4.10
CA ARG A 242 9.24 -30.56 3.17
C ARG A 242 9.75 -29.13 3.08
N TYR A 243 8.86 -28.15 2.90
CA TYR A 243 9.24 -26.73 2.83
C TYR A 243 9.97 -26.26 4.09
N LEU A 244 9.48 -26.64 5.28
CA LEU A 244 10.11 -26.33 6.57
C LEU A 244 11.45 -27.04 6.79
N ARG A 245 11.72 -28.16 6.10
CA ARG A 245 13.00 -28.88 6.15
C ARG A 245 14.03 -28.30 5.18
N GLU A 246 13.60 -27.90 3.99
CA GLU A 246 14.44 -27.28 2.95
C GLU A 246 14.73 -25.81 3.25
N ARG A 247 13.81 -25.14 3.94
CA ARG A 247 13.94 -23.79 4.47
C ARG A 247 13.61 -23.83 5.96
N PRO A 248 14.54 -24.26 6.82
CA PRO A 248 14.37 -24.14 8.26
C PRO A 248 14.22 -22.67 8.62
N ILE A 249 12.99 -22.26 8.87
CA ILE A 249 12.74 -21.18 9.82
C ILE A 249 13.23 -21.73 11.15
N ASP A 250 14.17 -21.03 11.81
CA ASP A 250 14.83 -21.51 13.03
C ASP A 250 13.83 -21.73 14.17
N ALA A 251 13.22 -22.91 14.18
CA ALA A 251 12.29 -23.39 15.19
C ALA A 251 13.03 -24.03 16.39
N GLY A 252 14.36 -24.09 16.33
CA GLY A 252 15.22 -24.84 17.28
C GLY A 252 16.46 -24.11 17.78
N GLN A 253 16.78 -22.90 17.31
CA GLN A 253 17.74 -22.01 17.98
C GLN A 253 17.04 -20.74 18.46
N GLN A 254 17.68 -20.02 19.37
CA GLN A 254 17.10 -18.86 20.05
C GLN A 254 16.60 -17.84 19.02
N LEU A 255 15.29 -17.56 19.05
CA LEU A 255 14.67 -16.43 18.35
C LEU A 255 15.56 -15.19 18.56
N PRO A 256 15.91 -14.40 17.52
CA PRO A 256 16.81 -13.27 17.69
C PRO A 256 16.33 -12.37 18.82
N ASP A 257 17.24 -11.99 19.71
CA ASP A 257 16.93 -11.11 20.83
C ASP A 257 16.20 -9.87 20.33
N ALA A 258 15.22 -9.40 21.09
CA ALA A 258 14.55 -8.14 20.81
C ALA A 258 15.07 -7.07 21.76
N ILE A 259 15.11 -5.83 21.25
CA ILE A 259 15.53 -4.67 22.00
C ILE A 259 14.57 -3.51 21.70
N ASN A 260 14.07 -2.87 22.74
CA ASN A 260 13.38 -1.59 22.61
C ASN A 260 14.43 -0.49 22.83
N LEU A 261 14.54 0.41 21.84
CA LEU A 261 15.44 1.54 21.90
C LEU A 261 14.66 2.85 21.93
N GLY A 262 15.01 3.73 22.86
CA GLY A 262 14.70 5.16 22.76
C GLY A 262 15.70 5.80 21.80
N HIS A 263 15.26 6.71 20.94
CA HIS A 263 16.05 7.30 19.88
C HIS A 263 15.90 8.82 19.83
N VAL A 264 17.03 9.51 19.72
CA VAL A 264 17.11 10.95 19.39
C VAL A 264 17.98 11.08 18.16
N LEU A 265 17.40 11.52 17.04
CA LEU A 265 18.11 11.90 15.82
C LEU A 265 18.12 13.43 15.68
N VAL A 266 19.29 14.02 15.43
CA VAL A 266 19.45 15.35 14.82
C VAL A 266 19.86 15.17 13.37
N ILE A 267 19.01 15.59 12.43
CA ILE A 267 19.24 15.40 10.99
C ILE A 267 20.35 16.33 10.50
N VAL A 268 21.29 15.81 9.70
CA VAL A 268 22.32 16.61 9.03
C VAL A 268 22.13 16.52 7.52
N PRO A 269 21.69 17.60 6.84
CA PRO A 269 21.57 17.62 5.39
C PRO A 269 22.90 17.31 4.69
N GLU A 270 22.88 16.53 3.61
CA GLU A 270 24.10 16.14 2.86
C GLU A 270 24.94 17.34 2.37
N LYS A 271 24.27 18.47 2.08
CA LYS A 271 24.88 19.72 1.61
C LYS A 271 25.16 20.73 2.73
N ALA A 272 25.09 20.32 4.01
CA ALA A 272 25.35 21.21 5.13
C ALA A 272 26.80 21.72 5.13
N THR A 273 26.96 23.04 5.23
CA THR A 273 28.28 23.68 5.35
C THR A 273 28.99 23.26 6.66
N PRO A 274 30.32 23.38 6.77
CA PRO A 274 31.05 23.04 7.99
C PRO A 274 30.51 23.74 9.26
N ALA A 275 30.07 25.01 9.13
CA ALA A 275 29.46 25.75 10.23
C ALA A 275 28.11 25.17 10.67
N GLN A 276 27.26 24.76 9.72
CA GLN A 276 25.99 24.09 10.02
C GLN A 276 26.22 22.70 10.63
N GLN A 277 27.18 21.93 10.12
CA GLN A 277 27.54 20.64 10.70
C GLN A 277 28.02 20.77 12.16
N ALA A 278 28.77 21.82 12.50
CA ALA A 278 29.14 22.12 13.88
C ALA A 278 27.91 22.43 14.77
N GLN A 279 26.92 23.17 14.25
CA GLN A 279 25.67 23.46 14.98
C GLN A 279 24.84 22.18 15.25
N TYR A 280 24.67 21.31 14.26
CA TYR A 280 23.96 20.03 14.46
C TYR A 280 24.68 19.11 15.45
N LYS A 281 26.02 19.08 15.40
CA LYS A 281 26.84 18.37 16.38
C LYS A 281 26.66 18.94 17.79
N GLN A 282 26.66 20.27 17.94
CA GLN A 282 26.43 20.92 19.23
C GLN A 282 25.04 20.60 19.81
N ARG A 283 23.99 20.54 18.98
CA ARG A 283 22.62 20.20 19.43
C ARG A 283 22.52 18.78 19.99
N ILE A 284 23.13 17.78 19.34
CA ILE A 284 23.12 16.41 19.88
C ILE A 284 24.02 16.27 21.13
N GLU A 285 25.10 17.06 21.23
CA GLU A 285 25.96 17.10 22.43
C GLU A 285 25.25 17.75 23.63
N GLN A 286 24.40 18.76 23.39
CA GLN A 286 23.51 19.32 24.41
C GLN A 286 22.49 18.28 24.88
N ALA A 287 21.84 17.55 23.97
CA ALA A 287 20.93 16.46 24.30
C ALA A 287 21.62 15.37 25.15
N ALA A 288 22.84 14.97 24.75
CA ALA A 288 23.65 14.00 25.50
C ALA A 288 23.99 14.50 26.91
N SER A 289 24.33 15.79 27.06
CA SER A 289 24.63 16.40 28.36
C SER A 289 23.39 16.46 29.28
N GLN A 290 22.21 16.76 28.74
CA GLN A 290 20.95 16.76 29.49
C GLN A 290 20.61 15.35 30.01
N LEU A 291 20.79 14.32 29.18
CA LEU A 291 20.61 12.92 29.59
C LEU A 291 21.63 12.48 30.65
N ALA A 292 22.90 12.91 30.52
CA ALA A 292 23.94 12.64 31.52
C ALA A 292 23.69 13.34 32.87
N GLN A 293 22.94 14.45 32.87
CA GLN A 293 22.46 15.14 34.07
C GLN A 293 21.21 14.48 34.68
N GLY A 294 20.71 13.37 34.12
CA GLY A 294 19.57 12.61 34.64
C GLY A 294 18.20 13.12 34.18
N ARG A 295 18.12 14.01 33.19
CA ARG A 295 16.83 14.42 32.61
C ARG A 295 16.15 13.23 31.92
N ASP A 296 14.82 13.21 31.94
CA ASP A 296 14.05 12.17 31.28
C ASP A 296 14.33 12.10 29.77
N PHE A 297 14.37 10.88 29.24
CA PHE A 297 14.69 10.63 27.84
C PHE A 297 13.54 11.01 26.90
N ALA A 298 12.28 10.80 27.31
CA ALA A 298 11.14 11.14 26.48
C ALA A 298 10.94 12.67 26.38
N GLU A 299 11.29 13.43 27.41
CA GLU A 299 11.41 14.89 27.31
C GLU A 299 12.51 15.32 26.32
N VAL A 300 13.74 14.81 26.49
CA VAL A 300 14.88 15.18 25.62
C VAL A 300 14.60 14.78 24.17
N ALA A 301 13.93 13.64 23.92
CA ALA A 301 13.55 13.24 22.57
C ALA A 301 12.55 14.21 21.93
N ARG A 302 11.52 14.66 22.67
CA ARG A 302 10.53 15.65 22.17
C ARG A 302 11.15 17.00 21.83
N GLU A 303 12.17 17.43 22.57
CA GLU A 303 12.81 18.74 22.41
C GLU A 303 13.96 18.73 21.38
N PHE A 304 14.79 17.69 21.40
CA PHE A 304 16.04 17.66 20.62
C PHE A 304 15.99 16.80 19.36
N SER A 305 14.99 15.94 19.16
CA SER A 305 14.94 15.06 17.99
C SER A 305 14.11 15.61 16.83
N ASP A 306 14.61 15.38 15.62
CA ASP A 306 13.93 15.64 14.34
C ASP A 306 13.20 14.39 13.78
N ALA A 307 13.18 13.26 14.50
CA ALA A 307 12.53 12.03 14.07
C ALA A 307 11.05 11.96 14.51
N GLY A 308 10.21 11.25 13.75
CA GLY A 308 8.75 11.23 13.99
C GLY A 308 8.35 10.63 15.34
N GLU A 309 9.12 9.65 15.82
CA GLU A 309 8.96 9.03 17.15
C GLU A 309 9.22 9.98 18.32
N ALA A 310 9.83 11.16 18.10
CA ALA A 310 10.04 12.18 19.12
C ALA A 310 8.75 12.50 19.90
N SER A 311 7.63 12.64 19.17
CA SER A 311 6.28 12.85 19.74
C SER A 311 5.90 11.81 20.81
N ARG A 312 6.32 10.56 20.61
CA ARG A 312 6.13 9.39 21.50
C ARG A 312 7.34 9.16 22.41
N GLY A 313 8.06 10.21 22.77
CA GLY A 313 9.23 10.11 23.66
C GLY A 313 10.47 9.48 23.03
N GLY A 314 10.52 9.41 21.70
CA GLY A 314 11.62 8.75 20.98
C GLY A 314 11.55 7.23 21.00
N GLU A 315 10.48 6.61 21.51
CA GLU A 315 10.40 5.15 21.58
C GLU A 315 10.25 4.50 20.20
N LEU A 316 11.16 3.57 19.88
CA LEU A 316 11.05 2.72 18.69
C LEU A 316 10.18 1.49 18.94
N GLY A 317 10.02 1.06 20.19
CA GLY A 317 9.27 -0.15 20.55
C GLY A 317 10.07 -1.44 20.34
N LEU A 318 9.67 -2.49 21.07
CA LEU A 318 10.34 -3.79 21.08
C LEU A 318 10.33 -4.45 19.69
N ARG A 319 11.51 -4.75 19.16
CA ARG A 319 11.69 -5.41 17.86
C ARG A 319 12.97 -6.26 17.84
N PRO A 320 13.06 -7.31 16.99
CA PRO A 320 14.27 -8.11 16.83
C PRO A 320 15.51 -7.27 16.49
N VAL A 321 16.68 -7.65 17.01
CA VAL A 321 17.96 -6.98 16.72
C VAL A 321 18.23 -6.85 15.22
N THR A 322 17.83 -7.84 14.42
CA THR A 322 17.95 -7.85 12.95
C THR A 322 17.17 -6.75 12.23
N GLN A 323 16.34 -5.97 12.94
CA GLN A 323 15.62 -4.82 12.38
C GLN A 323 16.31 -3.47 12.60
N TYR A 324 17.41 -3.43 13.36
CA TYR A 324 18.16 -2.21 13.62
C TYR A 324 19.38 -2.09 12.70
N PRO A 325 19.82 -0.87 12.35
CA PRO A 325 21.12 -0.65 11.72
C PRO A 325 22.25 -1.21 12.59
N GLU A 326 23.26 -1.80 11.96
CA GLU A 326 24.43 -2.36 12.65
C GLU A 326 25.09 -1.35 13.61
N LEU A 327 25.16 -0.07 13.22
CA LEU A 327 25.73 0.99 14.07
C LEU A 327 24.95 1.21 15.39
N PHE A 328 23.65 0.88 15.44
CA PHE A 328 22.85 0.95 16.66
C PHE A 328 23.10 -0.27 17.54
N LEU A 329 23.23 -1.46 16.93
CA LEU A 329 23.56 -2.69 17.63
C LEU A 329 24.94 -2.59 18.28
N GLN A 330 25.96 -2.17 17.53
CA GLN A 330 27.32 -1.98 18.05
C GLN A 330 27.39 -0.95 19.19
N ALA A 331 26.73 0.20 19.03
CA ALA A 331 26.72 1.23 20.07
C ALA A 331 25.99 0.81 21.36
N THR A 332 25.03 -0.11 21.26
CA THR A 332 24.23 -0.57 22.41
C THR A 332 24.65 -1.93 22.95
N ALA A 333 25.49 -2.72 22.25
CA ALA A 333 25.78 -4.12 22.57
C ALA A 333 26.18 -4.39 24.03
N GLY A 334 27.02 -3.53 24.62
CA GLY A 334 27.45 -3.61 26.03
C GLY A 334 26.66 -2.74 27.01
N ARG A 335 25.54 -2.14 26.59
CA ARG A 335 24.77 -1.17 27.39
C ARG A 335 23.68 -1.84 28.22
N ALA A 336 23.64 -1.50 29.50
CA ALA A 336 22.60 -1.93 30.42
C ALA A 336 21.25 -1.25 30.11
N ILE A 337 20.16 -1.83 30.60
CA ILE A 337 18.83 -1.19 30.51
C ILE A 337 18.86 0.14 31.28
N GLY A 338 18.39 1.21 30.64
CA GLY A 338 18.45 2.59 31.12
C GLY A 338 19.64 3.39 30.59
N GLU A 339 20.71 2.75 30.10
CA GLU A 339 21.89 3.48 29.61
C GLU A 339 21.70 4.10 28.22
N VAL A 340 22.40 5.22 28.00
CA VAL A 340 22.43 5.97 26.74
C VAL A 340 23.77 5.74 26.02
N ALA A 341 23.72 5.55 24.71
CA ALA A 341 24.85 5.45 23.80
C ALA A 341 24.84 6.56 22.74
N GLY A 342 26.03 7.07 22.41
CA GLY A 342 26.26 8.14 21.45
C GLY A 342 26.87 9.41 22.06
N PRO A 343 26.94 10.54 21.32
CA PRO A 343 26.43 10.70 19.95
C PRO A 343 27.10 9.80 18.91
N ILE A 344 26.31 9.18 18.04
CA ILE A 344 26.77 8.31 16.94
C ILE A 344 26.52 9.03 15.62
N ARG A 345 27.49 9.05 14.69
CA ARG A 345 27.31 9.65 13.35
C ARG A 345 26.85 8.59 12.34
N SER A 346 25.87 8.93 11.51
CA SER A 346 25.50 8.21 10.30
C SER A 346 25.38 9.16 9.10
N GLY A 347 24.93 8.64 7.95
CA GLY A 347 24.55 9.46 6.80
C GLY A 347 23.31 10.34 7.03
N ALA A 348 22.40 9.94 7.91
CA ALA A 348 21.19 10.73 8.22
C ALA A 348 21.47 11.89 9.20
N GLY A 349 22.53 11.78 10.02
CA GLY A 349 22.89 12.79 11.01
C GLY A 349 23.52 12.19 12.26
N TYR A 350 23.14 12.72 13.42
CA TYR A 350 23.64 12.27 14.71
C TYR A 350 22.56 11.60 15.55
N HIS A 351 22.91 10.51 16.23
CA HIS A 351 22.00 9.67 17.00
C HIS A 351 22.41 9.56 18.47
N LEU A 352 21.44 9.57 19.39
CA LEU A 352 21.55 9.00 20.73
C LEU A 352 20.54 7.85 20.87
N LEU A 353 20.95 6.79 21.56
CA LEU A 353 20.15 5.58 21.75
C LEU A 353 20.09 5.23 23.23
N LYS A 354 18.90 5.04 23.79
CA LYS A 354 18.72 4.49 25.16
C LYS A 354 18.22 3.07 25.07
N VAL A 355 18.84 2.14 25.80
CA VAL A 355 18.31 0.78 25.93
C VAL A 355 17.12 0.83 26.88
N LEU A 356 15.90 0.70 26.37
CA LEU A 356 14.68 0.71 27.19
C LEU A 356 14.32 -0.69 27.68
N GLU A 357 14.54 -1.71 26.84
CA GLU A 357 14.19 -3.09 27.13
C GLU A 357 15.10 -4.05 26.35
N ARG A 358 15.43 -5.21 26.92
CA ARG A 358 16.07 -6.33 26.22
C ARG A 358 15.30 -7.61 26.54
N GLN A 359 14.88 -8.34 25.51
CA GLN A 359 14.21 -9.63 25.63
C GLN A 359 15.00 -10.70 24.87
N ALA A 360 15.59 -11.65 25.59
CA ALA A 360 16.20 -12.82 24.99
C ALA A 360 15.13 -13.70 24.31
N GLY A 361 15.39 -14.19 23.10
CA GLY A 361 14.38 -15.01 22.39
C GLY A 361 13.24 -14.19 21.75
N GLY A 362 13.51 -12.96 21.31
CA GLY A 362 12.52 -11.87 21.26
C GLY A 362 11.61 -11.72 20.03
N ALA A 363 11.75 -12.53 18.98
CA ALA A 363 11.03 -12.31 17.71
C ALA A 363 9.63 -12.97 17.58
N GLY A 364 9.11 -13.57 18.65
CA GLY A 364 7.93 -14.45 18.59
C GLY A 364 6.60 -13.87 19.05
N MET A 365 6.48 -12.59 19.40
CA MET A 365 5.23 -12.03 19.95
C MET A 365 4.31 -11.53 18.83
N VAL A 366 3.11 -12.12 18.69
CA VAL A 366 2.03 -11.57 17.87
C VAL A 366 1.04 -10.81 18.72
N MET A 367 0.55 -9.73 18.13
CA MET A 367 -0.53 -8.92 18.65
C MET A 367 -1.87 -9.60 18.30
N GLN A 368 -2.59 -10.11 19.29
CA GLN A 368 -3.91 -10.75 19.13
C GLN A 368 -5.02 -9.81 19.62
N ASN A 369 -5.95 -9.46 18.74
CA ASN A 369 -7.16 -8.70 19.10
C ASN A 369 -8.27 -9.69 19.49
N HIS A 370 -8.99 -9.43 20.57
CA HIS A 370 -10.27 -10.07 20.87
C HIS A 370 -11.38 -9.16 20.36
N ALA A 371 -12.15 -9.62 19.38
CA ALA A 371 -13.18 -8.81 18.73
C ALA A 371 -14.53 -9.53 18.72
N ARG A 372 -15.62 -8.75 18.70
CA ARG A 372 -16.96 -9.23 18.35
C ARG A 372 -17.57 -8.40 17.23
N HIS A 373 -18.45 -8.98 16.42
CA HIS A 373 -19.09 -8.29 15.31
C HIS A 373 -20.59 -8.57 15.17
N ILE A 374 -21.26 -7.77 14.35
CA ILE A 374 -22.61 -8.03 13.82
C ILE A 374 -22.52 -7.97 12.31
N LEU A 375 -22.76 -9.10 11.63
CA LEU A 375 -22.73 -9.20 10.17
C LEU A 375 -24.14 -9.20 9.60
N ILE A 376 -24.47 -8.23 8.76
CA ILE A 376 -25.65 -8.27 7.88
C ILE A 376 -25.21 -8.73 6.49
N LYS A 377 -25.71 -9.87 6.04
CA LYS A 377 -25.39 -10.44 4.73
C LYS A 377 -26.20 -9.77 3.62
N PRO A 378 -25.67 -9.74 2.38
CA PRO A 378 -26.47 -9.40 1.20
C PRO A 378 -27.60 -10.44 1.03
N ALA A 379 -28.83 -9.96 0.84
CA ALA A 379 -30.00 -10.82 0.66
C ALA A 379 -30.93 -10.25 -0.43
N PRO A 380 -31.60 -11.09 -1.25
CA PRO A 380 -32.57 -10.61 -2.23
C PRO A 380 -33.65 -9.74 -1.57
N GLY A 381 -33.82 -8.51 -2.06
CA GLY A 381 -34.78 -7.54 -1.52
C GLY A 381 -34.27 -6.68 -0.35
N ARG A 382 -33.08 -6.94 0.22
CA ARG A 382 -32.43 -6.04 1.20
C ARG A 382 -31.31 -5.26 0.53
N SER A 383 -31.43 -3.94 0.45
CA SER A 383 -30.33 -3.08 -0.01
C SER A 383 -29.25 -2.96 1.07
N ALA A 384 -27.98 -2.80 0.66
CA ALA A 384 -26.90 -2.55 1.62
C ALA A 384 -27.02 -1.19 2.32
N GLN A 385 -27.70 -0.22 1.71
CA GLN A 385 -28.04 1.04 2.39
C GLN A 385 -28.96 0.77 3.59
N SER A 386 -29.97 -0.09 3.44
CA SER A 386 -30.84 -0.51 4.55
C SER A 386 -30.06 -1.29 5.62
N ALA A 387 -29.14 -2.18 5.22
CA ALA A 387 -28.26 -2.88 6.14
C ALA A 387 -27.32 -1.91 6.91
N GLY A 388 -26.76 -0.92 6.22
CA GLY A 388 -25.90 0.10 6.82
C GLY A 388 -26.63 1.03 7.78
N GLN A 389 -27.86 1.43 7.45
CA GLN A 389 -28.75 2.19 8.34
C GLN A 389 -29.08 1.38 9.60
N MET A 390 -29.47 0.11 9.45
CA MET A 390 -29.71 -0.82 10.56
C MET A 390 -28.48 -0.94 11.47
N LEU A 391 -27.27 -1.11 10.91
CA LEU A 391 -26.04 -1.17 11.70
C LEU A 391 -25.68 0.17 12.36
N GLN A 392 -26.03 1.33 11.77
CA GLN A 392 -25.89 2.64 12.43
C GLN A 392 -26.84 2.79 13.63
N GLU A 393 -28.08 2.34 13.52
CA GLU A 393 -29.06 2.37 14.62
C GLU A 393 -28.63 1.44 15.76
N ILE A 394 -28.19 0.22 15.43
CA ILE A 394 -27.58 -0.74 16.37
C ILE A 394 -26.36 -0.12 17.06
N ARG A 395 -25.46 0.51 16.31
CA ARG A 395 -24.28 1.21 16.85
C ARG A 395 -24.68 2.30 17.85
N GLN A 396 -25.70 3.11 17.54
CA GLN A 396 -26.16 4.16 18.45
C GLN A 396 -26.70 3.60 19.77
N ARG A 397 -27.48 2.51 19.72
CA ARG A 397 -27.99 1.80 20.92
C ARG A 397 -26.86 1.33 21.85
N VAL A 398 -25.76 0.79 21.28
CA VAL A 398 -24.58 0.37 22.05
C VAL A 398 -23.79 1.56 22.59
N VAL A 399 -23.44 2.54 21.74
CA VAL A 399 -22.56 3.66 22.11
C VAL A 399 -23.22 4.60 23.13
N GLN A 400 -24.54 4.72 23.12
CA GLN A 400 -25.30 5.47 24.14
C GLN A 400 -25.44 4.70 25.47
N GLY A 401 -24.92 3.48 25.57
CA GLY A 401 -25.01 2.63 26.76
C GLY A 401 -26.42 2.07 27.01
N GLY A 402 -27.30 2.09 26.02
CA GLY A 402 -28.68 1.63 26.17
C GLY A 402 -28.82 0.10 26.19
N GLU A 403 -28.00 -0.61 25.40
CA GLU A 403 -28.10 -2.07 25.21
C GLU A 403 -26.73 -2.74 25.00
N ASP A 404 -26.60 -4.01 25.42
CA ASP A 404 -25.37 -4.80 25.22
C ASP A 404 -25.27 -5.28 23.76
N PHE A 405 -24.14 -5.00 23.13
CA PHE A 405 -23.79 -5.46 21.78
C PHE A 405 -24.00 -6.98 21.59
N ALA A 406 -23.73 -7.83 22.61
CA ALA A 406 -23.95 -9.27 22.51
C ALA A 406 -25.43 -9.68 22.49
N VAL A 407 -26.35 -8.84 22.97
CA VAL A 407 -27.80 -9.05 22.77
C VAL A 407 -28.15 -8.75 21.32
N LEU A 408 -27.75 -7.57 20.83
CA LEU A 408 -27.97 -7.16 19.44
C LEU A 408 -27.31 -8.11 18.43
N ALA A 409 -26.13 -8.66 18.74
CA ALA A 409 -25.48 -9.64 17.87
C ALA A 409 -26.22 -10.97 17.78
N ARG A 410 -26.91 -11.41 18.83
CA ARG A 410 -27.79 -12.60 18.80
C ARG A 410 -29.07 -12.36 18.02
N GLU A 411 -29.55 -11.12 18.01
CA GLU A 411 -30.79 -10.72 17.34
C GLU A 411 -30.59 -10.41 15.85
N TYR A 412 -29.49 -9.73 15.48
CA TYR A 412 -29.27 -9.18 14.15
C TYR A 412 -28.12 -9.80 13.35
N SER A 413 -27.15 -10.50 13.95
CA SER A 413 -26.02 -11.06 13.17
C SER A 413 -26.45 -12.30 12.40
N GLU A 414 -26.10 -12.35 11.10
CA GLU A 414 -26.51 -13.40 10.17
C GLU A 414 -25.40 -14.44 9.92
N ASP A 415 -24.45 -14.56 10.85
CA ASP A 415 -23.27 -15.43 10.78
C ASP A 415 -23.22 -16.49 11.90
N GLY A 416 -22.14 -17.29 11.93
CA GLY A 416 -21.99 -18.34 12.94
C GLY A 416 -21.75 -17.82 14.37
N SER A 417 -21.16 -16.63 14.52
CA SER A 417 -20.84 -16.04 15.83
C SER A 417 -22.06 -15.43 16.54
N ALA A 418 -23.17 -15.20 15.82
CA ALA A 418 -24.41 -14.60 16.33
C ALA A 418 -24.83 -15.17 17.69
N ALA A 419 -24.92 -16.51 17.82
CA ALA A 419 -25.33 -17.19 19.05
C ALA A 419 -24.39 -16.91 20.26
N GLN A 420 -23.09 -16.71 20.00
CA GLN A 420 -22.10 -16.33 21.02
C GLN A 420 -22.12 -14.81 21.32
N GLY A 421 -23.06 -14.04 20.78
CA GLY A 421 -23.07 -12.58 20.93
C GLY A 421 -22.07 -11.89 20.00
N GLY A 422 -21.81 -12.49 18.84
CA GLY A 422 -20.90 -11.95 17.81
C GLY A 422 -19.42 -12.22 18.07
N ASP A 423 -19.08 -12.97 19.13
CA ASP A 423 -17.69 -13.18 19.56
C ASP A 423 -16.87 -13.97 18.52
N LEU A 424 -15.75 -13.40 18.09
CA LEU A 424 -14.80 -13.99 17.15
C LEU A 424 -13.56 -14.58 17.87
N GLY A 425 -13.49 -14.41 19.19
CA GLY A 425 -12.37 -14.84 20.02
C GLY A 425 -11.08 -14.05 19.75
N TRP A 426 -9.96 -14.63 20.18
CA TRP A 426 -8.63 -14.04 20.00
C TRP A 426 -8.05 -14.37 18.64
N ALA A 427 -7.86 -13.35 17.81
CA ALA A 427 -7.34 -13.47 16.45
C ALA A 427 -6.03 -12.71 16.26
N GLY A 428 -5.05 -13.34 15.61
CA GLY A 428 -3.78 -12.72 15.22
C GLY A 428 -3.85 -12.01 13.86
N PRO A 429 -2.75 -11.36 13.43
CA PRO A 429 -2.70 -10.62 12.17
C PRO A 429 -3.00 -11.52 10.96
N GLY A 430 -3.85 -11.05 10.04
CA GLY A 430 -4.20 -11.77 8.81
C GLY A 430 -5.27 -12.86 8.98
N MET A 431 -5.84 -13.04 10.19
CA MET A 431 -7.00 -13.91 10.40
C MET A 431 -8.32 -13.27 9.93
N PHE A 432 -8.37 -11.94 9.83
CA PHE A 432 -9.51 -11.18 9.32
C PHE A 432 -9.28 -10.74 7.87
N VAL A 433 -10.37 -10.38 7.18
CA VAL A 433 -10.31 -9.76 5.85
C VAL A 433 -9.70 -8.35 5.94
N PRO A 434 -9.00 -7.85 4.90
CA PRO A 434 -8.26 -6.58 4.98
C PRO A 434 -9.11 -5.39 5.44
N GLU A 435 -10.36 -5.30 5.00
CA GLU A 435 -11.30 -4.24 5.32
C GLU A 435 -11.67 -4.24 6.81
N PHE A 436 -11.85 -5.43 7.39
CA PHE A 436 -12.14 -5.62 8.81
C PHE A 436 -10.88 -5.36 9.66
N GLN A 437 -9.72 -5.85 9.22
CA GLN A 437 -8.44 -5.70 9.92
C GLN A 437 -8.04 -4.22 10.05
N ALA A 438 -8.14 -3.44 8.97
CA ALA A 438 -7.79 -2.03 8.96
C ALA A 438 -8.54 -1.23 10.04
N VAL A 439 -9.87 -1.43 10.14
CA VAL A 439 -10.70 -0.79 11.15
C VAL A 439 -10.36 -1.30 12.56
N LEU A 440 -10.12 -2.60 12.73
CA LEU A 440 -9.78 -3.20 14.02
C LEU A 440 -8.42 -2.72 14.58
N ASP A 441 -7.48 -2.35 13.70
CA ASP A 441 -6.17 -1.83 14.09
C ASP A 441 -6.27 -0.39 14.63
N GLU A 442 -7.21 0.40 14.11
CA GLU A 442 -7.50 1.78 14.55
C GLU A 442 -8.28 1.86 15.88
N LEU A 443 -9.16 0.88 16.17
CA LEU A 443 -9.98 0.86 17.38
C LEU A 443 -9.17 0.72 18.68
N GLN A 444 -9.67 1.35 19.74
CA GLN A 444 -9.26 1.12 21.13
C GLN A 444 -10.11 0.04 21.82
N PRO A 445 -9.60 -0.69 22.83
CA PRO A 445 -10.42 -1.64 23.59
C PRO A 445 -11.67 -1.01 24.19
N GLY A 446 -12.82 -1.65 23.97
CA GLY A 446 -14.16 -1.16 24.28
C GLY A 446 -14.86 -0.41 23.13
N GLU A 447 -14.13 0.09 22.14
CA GLU A 447 -14.66 0.96 21.08
C GLU A 447 -15.43 0.19 20.00
N VAL A 448 -16.48 0.84 19.46
CA VAL A 448 -17.35 0.31 18.39
C VAL A 448 -17.17 1.11 17.11
N SER A 449 -16.80 0.41 16.03
CA SER A 449 -16.55 0.97 14.70
C SER A 449 -17.78 1.64 14.07
N GLN A 450 -17.58 2.31 12.94
CA GLN A 450 -18.64 2.52 11.95
C GLN A 450 -18.94 1.19 11.22
N PRO A 451 -20.08 1.05 10.52
CA PRO A 451 -20.32 -0.11 9.66
C PRO A 451 -19.27 -0.23 8.55
N VAL A 452 -18.72 -1.42 8.37
CA VAL A 452 -17.61 -1.74 7.45
C VAL A 452 -18.10 -2.70 6.38
N VAL A 453 -17.90 -2.39 5.10
CA VAL A 453 -18.20 -3.31 3.99
C VAL A 453 -17.07 -4.33 3.85
N SER A 454 -17.42 -5.61 3.68
CA SER A 454 -16.48 -6.63 3.23
C SER A 454 -17.14 -7.56 2.20
N ARG A 455 -16.36 -8.49 1.63
CA ARG A 455 -16.86 -9.58 0.78
C ARG A 455 -17.95 -10.47 1.41
N PHE A 456 -18.15 -10.43 2.74
CA PHE A 456 -19.16 -11.22 3.44
C PHE A 456 -20.46 -10.45 3.74
N GLY A 457 -20.49 -9.13 3.58
CA GLY A 457 -21.61 -8.26 3.95
C GLY A 457 -21.13 -7.00 4.66
N LEU A 458 -22.02 -6.38 5.45
CA LEU A 458 -21.66 -5.24 6.30
C LEU A 458 -21.44 -5.70 7.74
N HIS A 459 -20.37 -5.24 8.36
CA HIS A 459 -19.96 -5.57 9.72
C HIS A 459 -20.04 -4.33 10.61
N LEU A 460 -20.63 -4.46 11.80
CA LEU A 460 -20.33 -3.55 12.91
C LEU A 460 -19.36 -4.27 13.84
N ILE A 461 -18.25 -3.63 14.23
CA ILE A 461 -17.13 -4.26 14.94
C ILE A 461 -16.97 -3.62 16.31
N GLN A 462 -16.75 -4.42 17.36
CA GLN A 462 -16.27 -3.95 18.65
C GLN A 462 -14.96 -4.67 19.01
N LEU A 463 -13.91 -3.89 19.33
CA LEU A 463 -12.70 -4.42 19.94
C LEU A 463 -12.95 -4.60 21.44
N LEU A 464 -12.77 -5.81 21.96
CA LEU A 464 -12.96 -6.11 23.38
C LEU A 464 -11.66 -5.92 24.15
N ASP A 465 -10.57 -6.53 23.67
CA ASP A 465 -9.27 -6.50 24.33
C ASP A 465 -8.13 -6.75 23.31
N ARG A 466 -6.89 -6.43 23.70
CA ARG A 466 -5.70 -6.43 22.84
C ARG A 466 -4.49 -6.92 23.64
N ARG A 467 -3.99 -8.13 23.32
CA ARG A 467 -2.88 -8.78 24.04
C ARG A 467 -1.71 -9.14 23.11
N GLN A 468 -0.50 -9.13 23.67
CA GLN A 468 0.67 -9.74 23.01
C GLN A 468 0.86 -11.17 23.52
N ARG A 469 1.06 -12.13 22.61
CA ARG A 469 1.31 -13.54 22.96
C ARG A 469 2.38 -14.14 22.07
N LYS A 470 3.19 -15.03 22.63
CA LYS A 470 4.14 -15.84 21.85
C LYS A 470 3.40 -16.74 20.85
N VAL A 471 3.73 -16.60 19.57
CA VAL A 471 3.35 -17.48 18.45
C VAL A 471 3.68 -18.91 18.83
N SER A 472 2.66 -19.76 18.85
CA SER A 472 2.81 -21.21 18.98
C SER A 472 3.36 -21.83 17.70
N GLN A 473 3.92 -23.05 17.80
CA GLN A 473 4.40 -23.75 16.60
C GLN A 473 3.28 -24.04 15.58
N SER A 474 2.02 -24.18 16.00
CA SER A 474 0.89 -24.34 15.08
C SER A 474 0.54 -23.03 14.36
N GLU A 475 0.54 -21.89 15.06
CA GLU A 475 0.36 -20.56 14.46
C GLU A 475 1.49 -20.25 13.45
N LEU A 476 2.75 -20.56 13.80
CA LEU A 476 3.89 -20.42 12.88
C LEU A 476 3.71 -21.31 11.63
N ARG A 477 3.34 -22.59 11.81
CA ARG A 477 3.10 -23.51 10.68
C ARG A 477 2.00 -23.00 9.76
N GLU A 478 0.94 -22.38 10.29
CA GLU A 478 -0.14 -21.85 9.45
C GLU A 478 0.25 -20.56 8.72
N MET A 479 1.01 -19.65 9.35
CA MET A 479 1.62 -18.51 8.66
C MET A 479 2.49 -18.96 7.48
N VAL A 480 3.29 -20.02 7.67
CA VAL A 480 4.11 -20.61 6.60
C VAL A 480 3.24 -21.29 5.54
N ARG A 481 2.17 -22.00 5.92
CA ARG A 481 1.21 -22.57 4.98
C ARG A 481 0.61 -21.50 4.08
N GLY A 482 0.27 -20.33 4.64
CA GLY A 482 -0.16 -19.15 3.88
C GLY A 482 0.89 -18.66 2.88
N GLN A 483 2.14 -18.49 3.30
CA GLN A 483 3.24 -18.08 2.41
C GLN A 483 3.51 -19.09 1.29
N VAL A 484 3.49 -20.40 1.60
CA VAL A 484 3.66 -21.47 0.60
C VAL A 484 2.46 -21.50 -0.36
N ARG A 485 1.24 -21.27 0.14
CA ARG A 485 0.04 -21.17 -0.70
C ARG A 485 0.16 -20.01 -1.67
N GLU A 486 0.61 -18.84 -1.22
CA GLU A 486 0.77 -17.65 -2.08
C GLU A 486 1.82 -17.89 -3.18
N GLN A 487 2.97 -18.49 -2.84
CA GLN A 487 3.99 -18.90 -3.83
C GLN A 487 3.40 -19.87 -4.87
N LYS A 488 2.64 -20.89 -4.43
CA LYS A 488 1.97 -21.84 -5.34
C LYS A 488 0.86 -21.17 -6.17
N VAL A 489 0.15 -20.17 -5.65
CA VAL A 489 -0.84 -19.37 -6.39
C VAL A 489 -0.15 -18.60 -7.51
N GLN A 490 0.97 -17.91 -7.23
CA GLN A 490 1.71 -17.16 -8.24
C GLN A 490 2.26 -18.07 -9.35
N GLU A 491 2.83 -19.23 -9.00
CA GLU A 491 3.26 -20.22 -9.99
C GLU A 491 2.11 -20.77 -10.83
N ALA A 492 0.98 -21.09 -10.19
CA ALA A 492 -0.20 -21.61 -10.87
C ALA A 492 -0.85 -20.56 -11.78
N PHE A 493 -0.81 -19.28 -11.41
CA PHE A 493 -1.27 -18.16 -12.22
C PHE A 493 -0.46 -18.02 -13.51
N VAL A 494 0.88 -18.03 -13.44
CA VAL A 494 1.74 -17.99 -14.64
C VAL A 494 1.44 -19.17 -15.57
N LYS A 495 1.44 -20.41 -15.03
CA LYS A 495 1.11 -21.63 -15.79
C LYS A 495 -0.29 -21.58 -16.41
N TRP A 496 -1.26 -20.95 -15.73
CA TRP A 496 -2.61 -20.75 -16.24
C TRP A 496 -2.64 -19.74 -17.39
N ILE A 497 -1.96 -18.59 -17.29
CA ILE A 497 -1.86 -17.61 -18.39
C ILE A 497 -1.15 -18.21 -19.62
N ASP A 498 -0.06 -18.95 -19.43
CA ASP A 498 0.62 -19.68 -20.51
C ASP A 498 -0.34 -20.70 -21.15
N GLY A 499 -1.10 -21.42 -20.31
CA GLY A 499 -2.16 -22.33 -20.73
C GLY A 499 -3.37 -21.67 -21.40
N LEU A 500 -3.65 -20.38 -21.16
CA LEU A 500 -4.62 -19.61 -21.94
C LEU A 500 -4.04 -19.26 -23.32
N ARG A 501 -2.81 -18.74 -23.35
CA ARG A 501 -2.12 -18.32 -24.58
C ARG A 501 -1.92 -19.48 -25.55
N ALA A 502 -1.49 -20.65 -25.08
CA ALA A 502 -1.26 -21.83 -25.89
C ALA A 502 -2.53 -22.41 -26.54
N ARG A 503 -3.72 -22.06 -26.03
CA ARG A 503 -5.04 -22.49 -26.56
C ARG A 503 -5.68 -21.44 -27.46
N ALA A 504 -5.13 -20.23 -27.52
CA ALA A 504 -5.74 -19.10 -28.20
C ALA A 504 -5.16 -18.90 -29.61
N PHE A 505 -6.00 -18.46 -30.52
CA PHE A 505 -5.54 -17.88 -31.78
C PHE A 505 -5.06 -16.44 -31.50
N ILE A 506 -3.78 -16.17 -31.74
CA ILE A 506 -3.17 -14.84 -31.56
C ILE A 506 -2.49 -14.47 -32.87
N GLU A 507 -3.08 -13.53 -33.61
CA GLU A 507 -2.54 -13.01 -34.86
C GLU A 507 -1.96 -11.63 -34.61
N MET A 508 -0.63 -11.49 -34.72
CA MET A 508 0.05 -10.20 -34.66
C MET A 508 -0.12 -9.46 -35.99
N ARG A 509 -0.31 -8.14 -35.95
CA ARG A 509 -0.48 -7.30 -37.13
C ARG A 509 0.50 -6.15 -37.15
N ASP A 510 1.15 -5.99 -38.30
CA ASP A 510 2.08 -4.90 -38.54
C ASP A 510 1.35 -3.56 -38.70
N GLU A 511 2.10 -2.48 -38.49
CA GLU A 511 1.60 -1.12 -38.75
C GLU A 511 1.39 -0.92 -40.25
N PRO A 512 0.19 -0.48 -40.70
CA PRO A 512 -0.07 -0.29 -42.12
C PRO A 512 0.90 0.75 -42.69
N VAL A 513 1.67 0.33 -43.70
CA VAL A 513 2.56 1.20 -44.47
C VAL A 513 1.73 2.33 -45.05
N ARG A 514 2.19 3.58 -44.88
CA ARG A 514 1.60 4.73 -45.55
C ARG A 514 2.13 4.79 -46.99
N ASP A 515 1.25 4.59 -47.95
CA ASP A 515 1.49 4.85 -49.38
C ASP A 515 1.70 6.35 -49.67
#